data_AF-A0A1C7MK64-F1
#
_entry.id   AF-A0A1C7MK64-F1
#
_cell.length_a   1.000
_cell.length_b   1.000
_cell.length_c   1.000
_cell.angle_alpha   90.00
_cell.angle_beta   90.00
_cell.angle_gamma   90.00
#
_symmetry.space_group_name_H-M   'P 1'
#
loop_
_entity.id
_entity.type
_entity.pdbx_description
1 polymer ?
#
loop_
_entity_poly.entity_id
_entity_poly.type
_entity_poly.pdbx_seq_one_letter_code
_entity_poly.pdbx_strand_id
1 'polypeptide(L)' 'MNIAHSVPSTVSSVSFSFLTSEDVRRISVKQIVNPVLLDDLNRPNIGGLYDPALGLATKRIFAQHVDSHIIPALVTSAI' A
#
# COMPACT_ATOMS: atom_id res chain seq x y z
N MET A 1 13.39 -4.98 19.36
CA MET A 1 13.29 -3.75 20.18
C MET A 1 14.70 -3.20 20.35
N ASN A 2 15.00 -2.04 19.76
CA ASN A 2 16.31 -1.42 19.90
C ASN A 2 16.33 -0.61 21.19
N ILE A 3 17.08 -1.06 22.20
CA ILE A 3 17.12 -0.43 23.53
C ILE A 3 17.71 0.99 23.52
N ALA A 4 18.46 1.36 22.48
CA ALA A 4 18.98 2.71 22.30
C ALA A 4 17.96 3.68 21.68
N HIS A 5 16.83 3.16 21.16
CA HIS A 5 15.78 3.96 20.50
C HIS A 5 14.41 3.48 20.97
N SER A 6 14.04 3.82 22.22
CA SER A 6 12.72 3.52 22.75
C SER A 6 11.67 4.52 22.23
N VAL A 7 10.51 4.00 21.86
CA VAL A 7 9.32 4.82 21.57
C VAL A 7 8.37 4.67 22.76
N PRO A 8 8.24 5.68 23.63
CA PRO A 8 7.52 5.56 24.90
C PRO A 8 5.99 5.62 24.77
N SER A 9 5.44 5.62 23.55
CA SER A 9 3.99 5.67 23.32
C SER A 9 3.36 4.29 23.34
N THR A 10 2.25 4.14 24.07
CA THR A 10 1.39 2.95 24.03
C THR A 10 0.00 3.32 23.49
N VAL A 11 -0.66 2.38 22.83
CA VAL A 11 -2.06 2.55 22.39
C VAL A 11 -2.95 2.46 23.62
N SER A 12 -3.65 3.54 23.95
CA SER A 12 -4.53 3.61 25.13
C SER A 12 -5.94 3.06 24.86
N SER A 13 -6.42 3.17 23.62
CA SER A 13 -7.76 2.75 23.21
C SER A 13 -7.87 2.62 21.69
N VAL A 14 -8.93 1.97 21.21
CA VAL A 14 -9.29 1.82 19.80
C VAL A 14 -10.74 2.24 19.61
N SER A 15 -11.04 2.94 18.51
CA SER A 15 -12.39 3.33 18.11
C SER A 15 -12.71 2.79 16.72
N PHE A 16 -13.96 2.40 16.51
CA PHE A 16 -14.44 1.92 15.22
C PHE A 16 -15.41 2.93 14.62
N SER A 17 -15.20 3.25 13.35
CA SER A 17 -16.02 4.17 12.57
C SER A 17 -16.07 3.72 11.12
N PHE A 18 -17.07 4.17 10.38
CA PHE A 18 -17.13 3.97 8.94
C PHE A 18 -16.18 4.93 8.21
N LEU A 19 -15.57 4.45 7.13
CA LEU A 19 -14.78 5.27 6.23
C LEU A 19 -15.73 5.93 5.21
N THR A 20 -15.78 7.27 5.19
CA THR A 20 -16.61 7.98 4.22
C THR A 20 -15.93 8.03 2.85
N SER A 21 -16.69 8.29 1.78
CA SER A 21 -16.09 8.50 0.46
C SER A 21 -15.12 9.69 0.43
N GLU A 22 -15.34 10.69 1.28
CA GLU A 22 -14.40 11.81 1.44
C GLU A 22 -13.10 11.35 2.10
N ASP A 23 -13.18 10.55 3.16
CA ASP A 23 -12.00 9.97 3.80
C ASP A 23 -11.19 9.11 2.84
N VAL A 24 -11.85 8.25 2.05
CA VAL A 24 -11.20 7.42 1.02
C VAL A 24 -10.41 8.30 0.05
N ARG A 25 -11.03 9.36 -0.48
CA ARG A 25 -10.38 10.28 -1.43
C ARG A 25 -9.22 11.03 -0.78
N ARG A 26 -9.35 11.41 0.49
CA ARG A 26 -8.33 12.14 1.23
C ARG A 26 -7.10 11.30 1.55
N ILE A 27 -7.27 10.00 1.84
CA ILE A 27 -6.15 9.11 2.19
C ILE A 27 -5.57 8.37 0.99
N SER A 28 -6.33 8.22 -0.10
CA SER A 28 -5.88 7.49 -1.29
C SER A 28 -4.83 8.31 -2.05
N VAL A 29 -3.81 7.60 -2.54
CA VAL A 29 -2.72 8.17 -3.35
C VAL A 29 -3.03 8.13 -4.85
N LYS A 30 -3.94 7.24 -5.28
CA LYS A 30 -4.37 7.12 -6.68
C LYS A 30 -5.65 6.30 -6.80
N GLN A 31 -6.54 6.69 -7.72
CA GLN A 31 -7.69 5.88 -8.10
C GLN A 31 -7.28 4.77 -9.08
N ILE A 32 -7.78 3.55 -8.86
CA ILE A 32 -7.66 2.44 -9.80
C ILE A 32 -8.76 2.57 -10.86
N VAL A 33 -8.34 2.59 -12.13
CA VAL A 33 -9.24 2.77 -13.29
C VAL A 33 -9.01 1.70 -14.36
N ASN A 34 -7.88 0.99 -14.31
CA ASN A 34 -7.56 -0.06 -15.26
C ASN A 34 -7.65 -1.44 -14.56
N PRO A 35 -8.61 -2.31 -14.96
CA PRO A 35 -8.75 -3.64 -14.38
C PRO A 35 -7.67 -4.62 -14.88
N VAL A 36 -6.96 -4.30 -15.96
CA VAL A 36 -5.91 -5.15 -16.52
C VAL A 36 -4.62 -4.95 -15.71
N LEU A 37 -4.13 -6.02 -15.10
CA LEU A 37 -3.00 -5.96 -14.16
C LEU A 37 -1.68 -5.61 -14.84
N LEU A 38 -1.38 -6.28 -15.96
CA LEU A 38 -0.10 -6.24 -16.65
C LEU A 38 -0.29 -5.98 -18.14
N ASP A 39 0.71 -5.36 -18.76
CA ASP A 39 0.81 -5.24 -20.21
C ASP A 39 1.44 -6.48 -20.86
N ASP A 40 1.54 -6.51 -22.18
CA ASP A 40 2.12 -7.62 -22.96
C ASP A 40 3.62 -7.86 -22.65
N LEU A 41 4.29 -6.91 -22.00
CA LEU A 41 5.69 -7.00 -21.55
C LEU A 41 5.78 -7.38 -20.06
N ASN A 42 4.66 -7.81 -19.47
CA ASN A 42 4.54 -8.21 -18.07
C ASN A 42 4.89 -7.08 -17.09
N ARG A 43 4.64 -5.82 -17.48
CA ARG A 43 4.83 -4.62 -16.65
C ARG A 43 3.50 -4.16 -16.07
N PRO A 44 3.48 -3.57 -14.87
CA PRO A 44 2.28 -2.95 -14.33
C PRO A 44 1.65 -1.93 -15.28
N ASN A 45 0.34 -2.02 -15.48
CA ASN A 45 -0.40 -1.00 -16.21
C ASN A 45 -0.56 0.28 -15.38
N ILE A 46 -0.47 1.42 -16.05
CA ILE A 46 -0.79 2.73 -15.45
C ILE A 46 -2.27 2.75 -15.04
N GLY A 47 -2.54 3.20 -13.83
CA GLY A 47 -3.89 3.22 -13.25
C GLY A 47 -4.43 1.83 -12.89
N GLY A 48 -3.60 0.79 -12.99
CA GLY A 48 -3.91 -0.56 -12.55
C GLY A 48 -3.58 -0.79 -11.07
N LEU A 49 -3.89 -1.98 -10.59
CA LEU A 49 -3.68 -2.37 -9.19
C LEU A 49 -2.20 -2.36 -8.76
N TYR A 50 -1.27 -2.51 -9.71
CA TYR A 50 0.18 -2.47 -9.48
C TYR A 50 0.82 -1.13 -9.88
N ASP A 51 0.03 -0.06 -10.00
CA ASP A 51 0.57 1.27 -10.28
C ASP A 51 1.60 1.66 -9.19
N PRO A 52 2.81 2.10 -9.57
CA PRO A 52 3.85 2.48 -8.61
C PRO A 52 3.46 3.60 -7.63
N ALA A 53 2.39 4.36 -7.90
CA ALA A 53 1.87 5.35 -6.96
C ALA A 53 1.26 4.70 -5.70
N LEU A 54 0.80 3.44 -5.77
CA LEU A 54 0.17 2.72 -4.65
C LEU A 54 1.17 2.13 -3.65
N GLY A 55 2.46 2.40 -3.82
CA GLY A 55 3.56 1.85 -3.05
C GLY A 55 4.62 1.25 -3.96
N LEU A 56 5.65 0.63 -3.37
CA LEU A 56 6.76 0.05 -4.15
C LEU A 56 6.27 -1.13 -5.00
N ALA A 57 5.75 -0.87 -6.19
CA ALA A 57 5.65 -1.82 -7.30
C ALA A 57 7.05 -2.02 -7.94
N THR A 58 8.07 -2.13 -7.10
CA THR A 58 9.46 -2.28 -7.56
C THR A 58 9.60 -3.68 -8.13
N LYS A 59 10.26 -3.78 -9.29
CA LYS A 59 10.68 -5.02 -10.00
C LYS A 59 11.19 -6.17 -9.09
N ARG A 60 11.56 -5.85 -7.85
CA ARG A 60 12.08 -6.76 -6.82
C ARG A 60 11.06 -7.79 -6.33
N ILE A 61 9.75 -7.52 -6.32
CA ILE A 61 8.75 -8.52 -5.91
C ILE A 61 8.60 -9.63 -6.97
N PHE A 62 8.83 -9.33 -8.25
CA PHE A 62 8.78 -10.32 -9.32
C PHE A 62 10.11 -11.05 -9.57
N ALA A 63 11.22 -10.55 -9.02
CA ALA A 63 12.56 -11.01 -9.38
C ALA A 63 13.34 -11.73 -8.27
N GLN A 64 13.08 -11.54 -6.98
CA GLN A 64 13.96 -12.11 -5.95
C GLN A 64 13.22 -12.53 -4.67
N HIS A 65 13.28 -13.84 -4.42
CA HIS A 65 13.45 -14.39 -3.07
C HIS A 65 14.62 -13.63 -2.41
N VAL A 66 14.33 -12.78 -1.41
CA VAL A 66 15.15 -12.44 -0.22
C VAL A 66 14.69 -11.10 0.41
N ASP A 67 14.37 -11.20 1.69
CA ASP A 67 14.11 -10.20 2.75
C ASP A 67 12.80 -9.39 2.72
N SER A 68 11.83 -9.96 3.44
CA SER A 68 10.46 -9.51 3.70
C SER A 68 10.34 -8.57 4.91
N HIS A 69 11.21 -7.56 5.05
CA HIS A 69 11.12 -6.62 6.18
C HIS A 69 10.84 -5.18 5.72
N ILE A 70 9.57 -4.81 5.94
CA ILE A 70 8.99 -3.46 5.98
C ILE A 70 8.58 -2.88 4.62
N ILE A 71 7.33 -3.16 4.23
CA ILE A 71 6.54 -2.29 3.38
C ILE A 71 5.11 -2.22 3.99
N PRO A 72 4.69 -1.10 4.60
CA PRO A 72 3.28 -0.91 4.93
C PRO A 72 2.53 -0.58 3.63
N ALA A 73 1.99 -1.61 2.98
CA ALA A 73 1.06 -1.43 1.86
C ALA A 73 -0.30 -1.01 2.42
N LEU A 74 -0.65 0.27 2.32
CA LEU A 74 -1.98 0.76 2.66
C LEU A 74 -2.94 0.48 1.48
N VAL A 75 -3.31 -0.78 1.29
CA VAL A 75 -4.43 -1.14 0.41
C VAL A 75 -5.70 -1.05 1.23
N THR A 76 -6.29 0.14 1.29
CA THR A 76 -7.73 0.25 1.61
C THR A 76 -8.47 0.08 0.29
N SER A 77 -9.20 -1.03 0.19
CA SER A 77 -9.95 -1.47 -0.99
C SER A 77 -10.68 -0.32 -1.68
N ALA A 78 -10.44 -0.21 -2.98
CA ALA A 78 -11.41 0.36 -3.89
C ALA A 78 -12.69 -0.48 -3.78
N ILE A 79 -13.76 0.15 -3.31
CA ILE A 79 -15.15 -0.29 -3.47
C ILE A 79 -15.78 0.68 -4.47
#